data_AF-A0A3M2F4G7-F1
#
_entry.id   AF-A0A3M2F4G7-F1
#
_cell.length_a   1.000
_cell.length_b   1.000
_cell.length_c   1.000
_cell.angle_alpha   90.00
_cell.angle_beta   90.00
_cell.angle_gamma   90.00
#
_symmetry.space_group_name_H-M   'P 1'
#
loop_
_entity.id
_entity.type
_entity.pdbx_description
1 polymer ?
#
loop_
_entity_poly.entity_id
_entity_poly.type
_entity_poly.pdbx_seq_one_letter_code
_entity_poly.pdbx_strand_id
1 'polypeptide(L)'
;MLIREVMKMRVCSSCQREFDETSGAGTSRLCPSCRRDRLVNTWKRQMRNYGVSMMAGLAVLGYVFLSLKGHPHTAMTPLIKALMAVGGLFLMGGLFGFSLALFFHFWHSKKNNKAR
;
A
#
# COMPACT_ATOMS: atom_id res chain seq x y z
N MET A 1 41.34 26.66 -7.30
CA MET A 1 40.99 25.49 -6.48
C MET A 1 39.97 24.66 -7.24
N LEU A 2 40.40 23.60 -7.92
CA LEU A 2 39.52 22.64 -8.59
C LEU A 2 39.21 21.53 -7.57
N ILE A 3 38.00 21.57 -7.02
CA ILE A 3 37.48 20.49 -6.17
C ILE A 3 37.27 19.30 -7.09
N ARG A 4 38.16 18.31 -6.97
CA ARG A 4 38.01 16.99 -7.59
C ARG A 4 36.88 16.29 -6.83
N GLU A 5 35.65 16.41 -7.33
CA GLU A 5 34.51 15.60 -6.87
C GLU A 5 34.91 14.12 -7.05
N VAL A 6 35.23 13.45 -5.94
CA VAL A 6 35.50 12.00 -5.93
C VAL A 6 34.17 11.32 -6.18
N MET A 7 33.88 11.00 -7.44
CA MET A 7 32.71 10.22 -7.82
C MET A 7 32.78 8.85 -7.13
N LYS A 8 31.97 8.67 -6.09
CA LYS A 8 31.91 7.43 -5.34
C LYS A 8 30.95 6.48 -6.06
N MET A 9 31.53 5.60 -6.88
CA MET A 9 30.79 4.57 -7.61
C MET A 9 30.32 3.49 -6.62
N ARG A 10 29.04 3.10 -6.68
CA ARG A 10 28.53 1.90 -6.01
C ARG A 10 27.90 0.94 -7.01
N VAL A 11 27.96 -0.34 -6.69
CA VAL A 11 27.28 -1.40 -7.44
C VAL A 11 25.91 -1.66 -6.82
N CYS A 12 24.88 -1.70 -7.67
CA CYS A 12 23.52 -1.98 -7.23
C CYS A 12 23.34 -3.45 -6.84
N SER A 13 22.82 -3.71 -5.65
CA SER A 13 22.61 -5.09 -5.16
C SER A 13 21.56 -5.89 -5.94
N SER A 14 20.72 -5.23 -6.73
CA SER A 14 19.63 -5.87 -7.48
C SER A 14 19.97 -6.13 -8.95
N CYS A 15 20.75 -5.27 -9.59
CA CYS A 15 21.02 -5.34 -11.03
C CYS A 15 22.50 -5.34 -11.38
N GLN A 16 23.38 -5.26 -10.38
CA GLN A 16 24.85 -5.24 -10.52
C GLN A 16 25.41 -4.12 -11.43
N ARG A 17 24.59 -3.13 -11.79
CA ARG A 17 25.05 -1.94 -12.51
C ARG A 17 25.67 -0.94 -11.55
N GLU A 18 26.72 -0.29 -12.02
CA GLU A 18 27.35 0.84 -11.36
C GLU A 18 26.45 2.06 -11.46
N PHE A 19 26.34 2.81 -10.37
CA PHE A 19 25.60 4.06 -10.34
C PHE A 19 26.27 5.04 -9.39
N ASP A 20 26.09 6.31 -9.70
CA ASP A 20 26.67 7.41 -8.94
C ASP A 20 25.94 7.58 -7.60
N GLU A 21 26.67 7.45 -6.49
CA GLU A 21 26.15 7.64 -5.14
C GLU A 21 25.54 9.03 -4.94
N THR A 22 26.08 10.05 -5.62
CA THR A 22 25.64 11.45 -5.54
C THR A 22 24.29 11.69 -6.24
N SER A 23 23.94 10.83 -7.20
CA SER A 23 22.65 10.89 -7.92
C SER A 23 21.49 10.19 -7.19
N GLY A 24 21.80 9.41 -6.14
CA GLY A 24 20.84 8.65 -5.37
C GLY A 24 20.64 9.23 -3.98
N ALA A 25 19.48 9.83 -3.72
CA ALA A 25 19.12 10.35 -2.40
C ALA A 25 19.18 9.26 -1.31
N GLY A 26 20.29 9.19 -0.57
CA GLY A 26 20.45 8.46 0.69
C GLY A 26 21.19 7.11 0.62
N THR A 27 21.47 6.55 1.79
CA THR A 27 22.29 5.35 2.10
C THR A 27 21.86 4.01 1.47
N SER A 28 20.88 4.00 0.56
CA SER A 28 20.34 2.76 0.00
C SER A 28 21.25 2.13 -1.07
N ARG A 29 21.47 0.81 -0.98
CA ARG A 29 22.29 0.01 -1.93
C ARG A 29 21.64 -0.24 -3.31
N LEU A 30 20.57 0.47 -3.64
CA LEU A 30 19.82 0.27 -4.89
C LEU A 30 19.97 1.46 -5.82
N CYS A 31 20.12 1.15 -7.11
CA CYS A 31 20.09 2.13 -8.19
C CYS A 31 18.74 2.87 -8.23
N PRO A 32 18.66 4.11 -8.75
CA PRO A 32 17.42 4.90 -8.79
C PRO A 32 16.26 4.19 -9.50
N SER A 33 16.52 3.49 -10.61
CA SER A 33 15.51 2.70 -11.33
C SER A 33 15.05 1.50 -10.51
N CYS A 34 15.98 0.72 -9.98
CA CYS A 34 15.72 -0.43 -9.10
C CYS A 34 14.91 -0.04 -7.85
N ARG A 35 15.20 1.13 -7.27
CA ARG A 35 14.47 1.69 -6.13
C ARG A 35 13.04 2.02 -6.53
N ARG A 36 12.84 2.65 -7.69
CA ARG A 36 11.51 2.98 -8.23
C ARG A 36 10.69 1.70 -8.46
N ASP A 37 11.28 0.68 -9.08
CA ASP A 37 10.60 -0.60 -9.33
C ASP A 37 10.20 -1.29 -8.01
N ARG A 38 11.09 -1.27 -7.01
CA ARG A 38 10.79 -1.83 -5.68
C ARG A 38 9.65 -1.08 -4.98
N LEU A 39 9.62 0.25 -5.09
CA LEU A 39 8.54 1.09 -4.55
C LEU A 39 7.21 0.76 -5.23
N VAL A 40 7.18 0.68 -6.56
CA VAL A 40 5.97 0.33 -7.33
C VAL A 40 5.47 -1.07 -6.98
N ASN A 41 6.37 -2.05 -6.90
CA ASN A 41 5.99 -3.42 -6.54
C ASN A 41 5.46 -3.52 -5.10
N THR A 42 6.07 -2.79 -4.16
CA THR A 42 5.60 -2.74 -2.76
C THR A 42 4.22 -2.10 -2.68
N TRP A 43 4.02 -0.99 -3.39
CA TRP A 43 2.73 -0.31 -3.48
C TRP A 43 1.65 -1.21 -4.10
N LYS A 44 1.96 -1.89 -5.21
CA LYS A 44 1.04 -2.84 -5.85
C LYS A 44 0.64 -3.97 -4.89
N ARG A 45 1.59 -4.47 -4.09
CA ARG A 45 1.33 -5.50 -3.08
C ARG A 45 0.45 -4.97 -1.94
N GLN A 46 0.69 -3.75 -1.46
CA GLN A 46 -0.16 -3.11 -0.45
C GLN A 46 -1.58 -2.91 -0.97
N MET A 47 -1.74 -2.36 -2.19
CA MET A 47 -3.06 -2.20 -2.81
C MET A 47 -3.80 -3.52 -2.97
N ARG A 48 -3.10 -4.58 -3.38
CA ARG A 48 -3.71 -5.92 -3.47
C ARG A 48 -4.19 -6.41 -2.11
N ASN A 49 -3.36 -6.27 -1.06
CA ASN A 49 -3.73 -6.72 0.29
C ASN A 49 -4.93 -5.93 0.84
N TYR A 50 -4.94 -4.60 0.68
CA TYR A 50 -6.07 -3.78 1.10
C TYR A 50 -7.34 -4.11 0.30
N GLY A 51 -7.23 -4.30 -1.02
CA GLY A 51 -8.36 -4.73 -1.85
C GLY A 51 -8.95 -6.09 -1.40
N VAL A 52 -8.09 -7.07 -1.10
CA VAL A 52 -8.54 -8.38 -0.56
C VAL A 52 -9.22 -8.22 0.79
N SER A 53 -8.69 -7.39 1.70
CA SER A 53 -9.34 -7.14 3.01
C SER A 53 -10.71 -6.48 2.87
N MET A 54 -10.89 -5.56 1.90
CA MET A 54 -12.19 -4.97 1.61
C MET A 54 -13.18 -5.98 1.06
N MET A 55 -12.75 -6.83 0.11
CA MET A 55 -13.59 -7.91 -0.43
C MET A 55 -14.01 -8.90 0.65
N ALA A 56 -13.09 -9.25 1.57
CA ALA A 56 -13.40 -10.11 2.71
C ALA A 56 -14.43 -9.46 3.64
N GLY A 57 -14.28 -8.17 3.97
CA GLY A 57 -15.25 -7.43 4.77
C GLY A 57 -16.64 -7.36 4.11
N LEU A 58 -16.69 -7.10 2.79
CA LEU A 58 -17.94 -7.10 2.01
C LEU A 58 -18.60 -8.48 1.96
N ALA A 59 -17.83 -9.55 1.79
CA ALA A 59 -18.36 -10.91 1.79
C ALA A 59 -19.00 -11.28 3.13
N VAL A 60 -18.33 -10.94 4.25
CA VAL A 60 -18.85 -11.16 5.60
C VAL A 60 -20.14 -10.37 5.83
N LEU A 61 -20.17 -9.08 5.47
CA LEU A 61 -21.37 -8.25 5.63
C LEU A 61 -22.51 -8.70 4.71
N GLY A 62 -22.21 -9.13 3.48
CA GLY A 62 -23.18 -9.69 2.56
C GLY A 62 -23.83 -10.97 3.09
N TYR A 63 -23.02 -11.87 3.67
CA TYR A 63 -23.53 -13.07 4.33
C TYR A 63 -24.45 -12.74 5.51
N VAL A 64 -24.06 -11.78 6.35
CA VAL A 64 -24.89 -11.35 7.48
C VAL A 64 -26.19 -10.71 6.99
N PHE A 65 -26.13 -9.89 5.93
CA PHE A 65 -27.32 -9.25 5.37
C PHE A 65 -28.33 -10.26 4.80
N LEU A 66 -27.85 -11.29 4.10
CA LEU A 66 -28.69 -12.40 3.62
C LEU A 66 -29.27 -13.21 4.79
N SER A 67 -28.48 -13.46 5.83
CA SER A 67 -28.92 -14.17 7.04
C SER A 67 -30.00 -13.39 7.81
N LEU A 68 -29.89 -12.06 7.86
CA LEU A 68 -30.90 -11.19 8.49
C LEU A 68 -32.18 -11.07 7.66
N LYS A 69 -32.11 -11.12 6.33
CA LYS A 69 -33.30 -11.16 5.47
C LYS A 69 -34.12 -12.45 5.64
N GLY A 70 -33.46 -13.55 5.98
CA GLY A 70 -34.09 -14.85 6.13
C GLY A 70 -34.71 -15.13 7.51
N HIS A 71 -34.53 -14.25 8.51
CA HIS A 71 -35.03 -14.44 9.87
C HIS A 71 -35.77 -13.21 10.39
N PRO A 72 -36.85 -13.37 11.18
CA PRO A 72 -37.53 -12.25 11.81
C PRO A 72 -36.54 -11.47 12.69
N HIS A 73 -36.67 -10.15 12.70
CA HIS A 73 -35.77 -9.18 13.35
C HIS A 73 -35.44 -9.43 14.84
N THR A 74 -36.08 -10.41 15.46
CA THR A 74 -35.89 -10.86 16.85
C THR A 74 -34.74 -11.87 17.02
N ALA A 75 -34.20 -12.46 15.96
CA ALA A 75 -33.15 -13.49 16.04
C ALA A 75 -31.72 -12.95 15.94
N MET A 76 -31.45 -11.74 16.44
CA MET A 76 -30.11 -11.17 16.41
C MET A 76 -29.22 -11.79 17.49
N THR A 77 -28.68 -12.97 17.17
CA THR A 77 -27.78 -13.71 18.05
C THR A 77 -26.48 -12.94 18.32
N PRO A 78 -25.82 -13.16 19.47
CA PRO A 78 -24.54 -12.52 19.79
C PRO A 78 -23.47 -12.79 18.72
N LEU A 79 -23.55 -13.95 18.05
CA LEU A 79 -22.68 -14.33 16.95
C LEU A 79 -22.85 -13.39 15.73
N ILE A 80 -24.08 -13.07 15.35
CA ILE A 80 -24.36 -12.13 14.25
C ILE A 80 -23.86 -10.72 14.58
N LYS A 81 -24.01 -10.26 15.83
CA LYS A 81 -23.47 -8.96 16.27
C LYS A 81 -21.95 -8.92 16.19
N ALA A 82 -21.26 -9.98 16.60
CA ALA A 82 -19.81 -10.09 16.47
C ALA A 82 -19.36 -10.08 14.99
N LEU A 83 -20.07 -10.81 14.12
CA LEU A 83 -19.80 -10.83 12.68
C LEU A 83 -20.04 -9.46 12.02
N MET A 84 -21.08 -8.72 12.41
CA MET A 84 -21.29 -7.33 11.96
C MET A 84 -20.14 -6.42 12.39
N ALA A 85 -19.72 -6.51 13.66
CA ALA A 85 -18.62 -5.71 14.18
C ALA A 85 -17.31 -6.03 13.47
N VAL A 86 -16.97 -7.31 13.30
CA VAL A 86 -15.77 -7.75 12.59
C VAL A 86 -15.83 -7.37 11.10
N GLY A 87 -16.96 -7.61 10.43
CA GLY A 87 -17.15 -7.25 9.03
C GLY A 87 -17.05 -5.74 8.80
N GLY A 88 -17.66 -4.94 9.70
CA GLY A 88 -17.54 -3.48 9.70
C GLY A 88 -16.10 -3.01 9.94
N LEU A 89 -15.37 -3.64 10.86
CA LEU A 89 -13.97 -3.31 11.17
C LEU A 89 -13.05 -3.63 9.99
N PHE A 90 -13.25 -4.77 9.32
CA PHE A 90 -12.52 -5.13 8.10
C PHE A 90 -12.84 -4.19 6.95
N LEU A 91 -14.11 -3.80 6.78
CA LEU A 91 -14.51 -2.91 5.71
C LEU A 91 -13.97 -1.49 5.94
N MET A 92 -14.11 -0.93 7.15
CA MET A 92 -13.57 0.38 7.50
C MET A 92 -12.05 0.42 7.52
N GLY A 93 -11.41 -0.61 8.10
CA GLY A 93 -9.96 -0.75 8.09
C GLY A 93 -9.38 -0.90 6.68
N GLY A 94 -10.06 -1.67 5.82
CA GLY A 94 -9.72 -1.81 4.41
C GLY A 94 -9.87 -0.50 3.63
N LEU A 95 -10.99 0.22 3.81
CA LEU A 95 -11.24 1.55 3.19
C LEU A 95 -10.22 2.59 3.64
N PHE A 96 -9.92 2.61 4.93
CA PHE A 96 -8.94 3.53 5.51
C PHE A 96 -7.53 3.24 4.97
N GLY A 97 -7.10 1.98 4.97
CA GLY A 97 -5.81 1.56 4.43
C GLY A 97 -5.68 1.83 2.93
N PHE A 98 -6.75 1.59 2.16
CA PHE A 98 -6.81 1.91 0.74
C PHE A 98 -6.74 3.42 0.48
N SER A 99 -7.46 4.22 1.27
CA SER A 99 -7.45 5.68 1.18
C SER A 99 -6.06 6.25 1.49
N LEU A 100 -5.37 5.74 2.52
CA LEU A 100 -3.99 6.13 2.82
C LEU A 100 -3.03 5.72 1.69
N ALA A 101 -3.17 4.51 1.14
CA ALA A 101 -2.32 4.06 0.04
C ALA A 101 -2.48 4.93 -1.22
N LEU A 102 -3.70 5.39 -1.52
CA LEU A 102 -3.96 6.39 -2.57
C LEU A 102 -3.38 7.75 -2.21
N PHE A 103 -3.59 8.21 -0.98
CA PHE A 103 -3.09 9.50 -0.51
C PHE A 103 -1.57 9.59 -0.66
N PHE A 104 -0.82 8.59 -0.20
CA PHE A 104 0.63 8.53 -0.37
C PHE A 104 1.05 8.49 -1.84
N HIS A 105 0.32 7.76 -2.67
CA HIS A 105 0.57 7.73 -4.12
C HIS A 105 0.41 9.12 -4.75
N PHE A 106 -0.70 9.81 -4.50
CA PHE A 106 -0.92 11.17 -5.02
C PHE A 106 0.06 12.19 -4.45
N TRP A 107 0.37 12.10 -3.16
CA TRP A 107 1.30 13.00 -2.49
C TRP A 107 2.73 12.91 -3.07
N HIS A 108 3.22 11.69 -3.30
CA HIS A 108 4.55 11.49 -3.90
C HIS A 108 4.57 11.73 -5.41
N SER A 109 3.47 11.51 -6.11
CA SER A 109 3.34 11.83 -7.54
C SER A 109 3.39 13.34 -7.78
N LYS A 110 2.80 14.16 -6.89
CA LYS A 110 2.80 15.63 -7.00
C LYS A 110 4.18 16.26 -6.80
N LYS A 111 5.06 15.65 -5.99
CA LYS A 111 6.47 16.11 -5.85
C LYS A 111 7.31 15.92 -7.11
N ASN A 112 6.93 15.02 -8.02
CA ASN A 112 7.63 14.82 -9.29
C ASN A 112 7.13 15.74 -10.42
N ASN A 113 5.98 16.40 -10.26
CA ASN A 113 5.35 17.27 -11.28
C ASN A 113 5.54 18.78 -11.04
N LYS A 114 6.30 19.19 -10.01
CA LYS A 114 6.73 20.61 -9.85
C LYS A 114 8.07 20.91 -10.54
N ALA A 115 8.61 19.96 -11.31
CA ALA A 115 9.84 20.12 -12.09
C ALA A 115 9.57 19.96 -13.60
N ARG A 116 8.41 20.45 -14.06
CA ARG A 116 8.15 20.63 -15.49
C ARG A 116 7.53 22.00 -15.73
#